data_AF-A0A509MI25-F1
#
_entry.id   AF-A0A509MI25-F1
#
_cell.length_a   1.000
_cell.length_b   1.000
_cell.length_c   1.000
_cell.angle_alpha   90.00
_cell.angle_beta   90.00
_cell.angle_gamma   90.00
#
_symmetry.space_group_name_H-M   'P 1'
#
loop_
_entity.id
_entity.type
_entity.pdbx_description
1 polymer ?
#
loop_
_entity_poly.entity_id
_entity_poly.type
_entity_poly.pdbx_seq_one_letter_code
_entity_poly.pdbx_strand_id
1 'polypeptide(L)'
;MAWFKIDDTLHSHPKVRRAGAAAVGVWATSGAFSMAYKTDGWVPEWFIESWGKTGATAARKLVEVGMWSPSERDGQKGYQFHDWGDYQPLSDEIEKDREMARLRQQKKRRGRRESALRALEERGENDAPAA
;
A
#
# COMPACT_ATOMS: atom_id res chain seq x y z
N MET A 1 1.16 -6.32 -3.76
CA MET A 1 1.65 -5.44 -2.69
C MET A 1 0.99 -4.08 -2.87
N ALA A 2 0.60 -3.41 -1.79
CA ALA A 2 0.07 -2.04 -1.87
C ALA A 2 1.23 -1.04 -1.73
N TRP A 3 1.20 0.05 -2.49
CA TRP A 3 2.27 1.04 -2.54
C TRP A 3 1.76 2.38 -2.03
N PHE A 4 2.51 3.01 -1.12
CA PHE A 4 2.22 4.39 -0.73
C PHE A 4 2.64 5.32 -1.88
N LYS A 5 1.68 6.07 -2.43
CA LYS A 5 1.92 6.94 -3.59
C LYS A 5 2.48 8.28 -3.14
N ILE A 6 3.55 8.72 -3.79
CA ILE A 6 4.14 10.05 -3.62
C ILE A 6 4.08 10.77 -4.97
N ASP A 7 3.52 11.98 -4.95
CA ASP A 7 3.47 12.83 -6.14
C ASP A 7 4.88 13.32 -6.54
N ASP A 8 5.13 13.46 -7.84
CA ASP A 8 6.42 13.88 -8.37
C ASP A 8 6.75 15.34 -8.01
N THR A 9 5.74 16.15 -7.69
CA THR A 9 5.90 17.54 -7.26
C THR A 9 6.24 17.71 -5.77
N LEU A 10 6.16 16.64 -4.97
CA LEU A 10 6.30 16.67 -3.50
C LEU A 10 7.59 17.38 -3.05
N HIS A 11 8.69 17.20 -3.78
CA HIS A 11 10.01 17.74 -3.44
C HIS A 11 10.03 19.27 -3.31
N SER A 12 9.08 19.97 -3.95
CA SER A 12 8.99 21.43 -3.97
C SER A 12 7.82 21.98 -3.15
N HIS A 13 6.92 21.12 -2.67
CA HIS A 13 5.68 21.56 -2.02
C HIS A 13 5.98 22.37 -0.74
N PRO A 14 5.34 23.55 -0.52
CA PRO A 14 5.68 24.41 0.61
C PRO A 14 5.59 23.74 1.99
N LYS A 15 4.57 22.89 2.22
CA LYS A 15 4.44 22.13 3.49
C LYS A 15 5.62 21.18 3.72
N VAL A 16 6.06 20.49 2.66
CA VAL A 16 7.18 19.54 2.69
C VAL A 16 8.49 20.27 2.98
N ARG A 17 8.72 21.41 2.30
CA ARG A 17 9.88 22.26 2.53
C ARG A 17 9.94 22.79 3.96
N ARG A 18 8.80 23.18 4.54
CA ARG A 18 8.68 23.66 5.92
C ARG A 18 8.87 22.54 6.96
N ALA A 19 8.34 21.34 6.71
CA ALA A 19 8.53 20.19 7.59
C ALA A 19 10.02 19.76 7.67
N GLY A 20 10.71 19.82 6.53
CA GLY A 20 12.13 19.48 6.41
C GLY A 20 12.37 17.98 6.19
N ALA A 21 13.54 17.64 5.67
CA ALA A 21 13.83 16.31 5.12
C ALA A 21 13.65 15.16 6.12
N ALA A 22 14.05 15.35 7.38
CA ALA A 22 13.87 14.32 8.41
C ALA A 22 12.39 14.01 8.68
N ALA A 23 11.54 15.04 8.72
CA ALA A 23 10.10 14.87 8.93
C ALA A 23 9.45 14.20 7.71
N VAL A 24 9.88 14.55 6.50
CA VAL A 24 9.42 13.91 5.26
C VAL A 24 9.84 12.44 5.19
N GLY A 25 11.03 12.09 5.70
CA GLY A 25 11.45 10.70 5.84
C GLY A 25 10.52 9.90 6.75
N VAL A 26 10.18 10.44 7.92
CA VAL A 26 9.21 9.83 8.85
C VAL A 26 7.82 9.75 8.21
N TRP A 27 7.38 10.78 7.49
CA TRP A 27 6.12 10.79 6.77
C TRP A 27 6.06 9.67 5.71
N ALA A 28 7.10 9.52 4.88
CA ALA A 28 7.13 8.50 3.84
C ALA A 28 7.11 7.08 4.41
N THR A 29 7.87 6.81 5.48
CA THR A 29 7.89 5.49 6.14
C THR A 29 6.57 5.19 6.85
N SER A 30 5.93 6.21 7.42
CA SER A 30 4.59 6.10 8.03
C SER A 30 3.49 5.83 6.99
N GLY A 31 3.62 6.38 5.78
CA GLY A 31 2.74 6.05 4.66
C GLY A 31 2.89 4.58 4.24
N ALA A 32 4.13 4.09 4.15
CA ALA A 32 4.40 2.68 3.87
C ALA A 32 3.86 1.74 4.98
N PHE A 33 4.01 2.12 6.25
CA PHE A 33 3.39 1.43 7.39
C PHE A 33 1.87 1.33 7.19
N SER A 34 1.23 2.44 6.86
CA SER A 34 -0.23 2.49 6.71
C SER A 34 -0.73 1.59 5.58
N MET A 35 0.03 1.46 4.48
CA MET A 35 -0.29 0.54 3.38
C MET A 35 -0.07 -0.93 3.74
N ALA A 36 0.96 -1.23 4.54
CA ALA A 36 1.26 -2.59 4.97
C ALA A 36 0.21 -3.11 5.94
N TYR A 37 -0.18 -2.28 6.92
CA TYR A 37 -1.10 -2.63 7.99
C TYR A 37 -2.56 -2.22 7.71
N LYS A 38 -2.82 -1.58 6.56
CA LYS A 38 -4.15 -1.18 6.09
C LYS A 38 -4.89 -0.31 7.11
N THR A 39 -4.20 0.74 7.56
CA THR A 39 -4.69 1.63 8.62
C THR A 39 -5.34 2.89 8.08
N ASP A 40 -5.48 3.03 6.76
CA ASP A 40 -6.08 4.20 6.09
C ASP A 40 -5.43 5.53 6.50
N GLY A 41 -4.10 5.50 6.59
CA GLY A 41 -3.30 6.68 6.95
C GLY A 41 -3.26 6.97 8.45
N TRP A 42 -3.81 6.10 9.30
CA TRP A 42 -3.62 6.22 10.74
C TRP A 42 -2.29 5.58 11.17
N VAL A 43 -1.49 6.31 11.96
CA VAL A 43 -0.18 5.85 12.46
C VAL A 43 -0.13 5.99 13.98
N PRO A 44 0.14 4.91 14.72
CA PRO A 44 0.16 4.95 16.18
C PRO A 44 1.37 5.71 16.71
N GLU A 45 1.21 6.33 17.89
CA GLU A 45 2.26 7.10 18.55
C GLU A 45 3.51 6.26 18.84
N TRP A 46 3.36 5.01 19.28
CA TRP A 46 4.50 4.12 19.54
C TRP A 46 5.38 3.92 18.29
N PHE A 47 4.80 3.91 17.10
CA PHE A 47 5.55 3.75 15.86
C PHE A 47 6.41 4.98 15.61
N ILE A 48 5.86 6.17 15.86
CA ILE A 48 6.59 7.43 15.77
C ILE A 48 7.69 7.52 16.84
N GLU A 49 7.39 7.15 18.08
CA GLU A 49 8.34 7.17 19.20
C GLU A 49 9.52 6.21 18.99
N SER A 50 9.35 5.14 18.22
CA SER A 50 10.44 4.22 17.87
C SER A 50 11.62 4.88 17.13
N TRP A 51 11.40 6.06 16.55
CA TRP A 51 12.45 6.89 15.91
C TRP A 51 13.13 7.85 16.90
N GLY A 52 12.84 7.74 18.19
CA GLY A 52 13.33 8.59 19.26
C GLY A 52 12.95 10.07 19.06
N LYS A 53 13.87 10.98 19.41
CA LYS A 53 13.66 12.43 19.31
C LYS A 53 13.31 12.88 17.88
N THR A 54 13.82 12.18 16.87
CA THR A 54 13.53 12.48 15.46
C THR A 54 12.05 12.27 15.15
N GLY A 55 11.46 11.18 15.63
CA GLY A 55 10.04 10.89 15.45
C GLY A 55 9.14 11.94 16.10
N ALA A 56 9.36 12.23 17.39
CA ALA A 56 8.58 13.24 18.12
C ALA A 56 8.69 14.64 17.46
N THR A 57 9.90 15.02 17.03
CA THR A 57 10.12 16.31 16.35
C THR A 57 9.45 16.34 14.98
N ALA A 58 9.52 15.23 14.23
CA ALA A 58 8.88 15.10 12.92
C ALA A 58 7.36 15.20 13.03
N ALA A 59 6.74 14.45 13.94
CA ALA A 59 5.29 14.47 14.14
C ALA A 59 4.77 15.87 14.48
N ARG A 60 5.43 16.58 15.41
CA ARG A 60 5.08 17.98 15.71
C ARG A 60 5.13 18.86 14.46
N LYS A 61 6.19 18.77 13.66
CA LYS A 61 6.34 19.56 12.43
C LYS A 61 5.29 19.21 11.39
N LEU A 62 5.00 17.92 11.19
CA LEU A 62 4.00 17.44 10.23
C LEU A 62 2.59 17.90 10.62
N VAL A 63 2.28 17.93 11.92
CA VAL A 63 1.05 18.53 12.44
C VAL A 63 1.03 20.04 12.20
N GLU A 64 2.11 20.74 12.54
CA GLU A 64 2.23 22.19 12.37
C GLU A 64 2.04 22.63 10.90
N VAL A 65 2.59 21.89 9.94
CA VAL A 65 2.42 22.19 8.51
C VAL A 65 1.10 21.66 7.93
N GLY A 66 0.28 20.99 8.73
CA GLY A 66 -1.01 20.43 8.31
C GLY A 66 -0.87 19.33 7.26
N MET A 67 0.15 18.47 7.41
CA MET A 67 0.24 17.20 6.71
C MET A 67 -0.38 16.07 7.54
N TRP A 68 -0.34 16.18 8.86
CA TRP A 68 -0.97 15.28 9.83
C TRP A 68 -1.88 16.04 10.79
N SER A 69 -2.79 15.30 11.41
CA SER A 69 -3.52 15.72 12.60
C SER A 69 -3.29 14.73 13.74
N PRO A 70 -3.26 15.19 15.00
CA PRO A 70 -3.35 14.27 16.14
C PRO A 70 -4.67 13.49 16.06
N SER A 71 -4.61 12.19 16.34
CA SER A 71 -5.77 11.31 16.25
C SER A 71 -5.71 10.24 17.33
N GLU A 72 -6.87 9.68 17.67
CA GLU A 72 -6.97 8.51 18.54
C GLU A 72 -7.72 7.41 17.78
N ARG A 73 -7.29 6.16 17.94
CA ARG A 73 -7.97 4.99 17.38
C ARG A 73 -7.85 3.83 18.36
N ASP A 74 -8.96 3.20 18.68
CA ASP A 74 -9.01 2.05 19.59
C ASP A 74 -8.31 2.31 20.94
N GLY A 75 -8.48 3.52 21.49
CA GLY A 75 -7.86 3.97 22.75
C GLY A 75 -6.35 4.25 22.67
N GLN A 76 -5.76 4.21 21.48
CA GLN A 76 -4.35 4.53 21.26
C GLN A 76 -4.21 5.90 20.59
N LYS A 77 -3.30 6.71 21.12
CA LYS A 77 -2.89 7.96 20.49
C LYS A 77 -2.08 7.68 19.23
N GLY A 78 -2.16 8.62 18.29
CA GLY A 78 -1.44 8.57 17.04
C GLY A 78 -1.69 9.80 16.19
N TYR A 79 -1.49 9.62 14.90
CA TYR A 79 -1.55 10.68 13.91
C TYR A 79 -2.30 10.17 12.68
N GLN A 80 -3.12 11.04 12.09
CA GLN A 80 -3.84 10.75 10.87
C GLN A 80 -3.26 11.56 9.71
N PHE A 81 -3.02 10.91 8.58
CA PHE A 81 -2.72 11.60 7.33
C PHE A 81 -3.90 12.44 6.87
N HIS A 82 -3.62 13.68 6.48
CA HIS A 82 -4.59 14.52 5.79
C HIS A 82 -4.86 13.96 4.39
N ASP A 83 -6.11 14.07 3.95
CA ASP A 83 -6.56 13.80 2.58
C ASP A 83 -6.20 12.38 2.08
N TRP A 84 -6.10 11.40 2.99
CA TRP A 84 -5.67 10.04 2.63
C TRP A 84 -6.56 9.44 1.54
N GLY A 85 -7.88 9.49 1.72
CA GLY A 85 -8.85 8.91 0.79
C GLY A 85 -8.89 9.57 -0.59
N ASP A 86 -8.33 10.78 -0.75
CA ASP A 86 -8.31 11.47 -2.03
C ASP A 86 -7.17 10.96 -2.93
N TYR A 87 -6.08 10.48 -2.33
CA TYR A 87 -4.85 10.14 -3.06
C TYR A 87 -4.43 8.67 -2.92
N GLN A 88 -4.73 8.06 -1.76
CA GLN A 88 -4.36 6.70 -1.42
C GLN A 88 -5.58 5.79 -1.43
N PRO A 89 -5.42 4.54 -1.89
CA PRO A 89 -6.51 3.58 -1.79
C PRO A 89 -6.80 3.25 -0.32
N LEU A 90 -8.07 3.04 -0.01
CA LEU A 90 -8.50 2.57 1.30
C LEU A 90 -8.25 1.06 1.45
N SER A 91 -8.19 0.59 2.70
CA SER A 91 -8.00 -0.81 3.09
C SER A 91 -8.94 -1.73 2.33
N ASP A 92 -10.22 -1.37 2.27
CA ASP A 92 -11.24 -2.16 1.59
C ASP A 92 -11.00 -2.27 0.08
N GLU A 93 -10.51 -1.19 -0.55
CA GLU A 93 -10.16 -1.19 -1.97
C GLU A 93 -8.93 -2.06 -2.23
N ILE A 94 -7.91 -1.96 -1.36
CA ILE A 94 -6.71 -2.80 -1.42
C ILE A 94 -7.09 -4.28 -1.34
N GLU A 95 -8.00 -4.66 -0.44
CA GLU A 95 -8.42 -6.05 -0.29
C GLU A 95 -9.27 -6.54 -1.46
N LYS A 96 -10.19 -5.70 -1.97
CA LYS A 96 -10.94 -6.01 -3.20
C LYS A 96 -10.01 -6.26 -4.38
N ASP A 97 -9.02 -5.39 -4.58
CA ASP A 97 -8.06 -5.53 -5.68
C ASP A 97 -7.21 -6.80 -5.55
N ARG A 98 -6.81 -7.15 -4.32
CA ARG A 98 -6.09 -8.40 -4.03
C ARG A 98 -6.93 -9.62 -4.37
N GLU A 99 -8.20 -9.62 -3.99
CA GLU A 99 -9.09 -10.73 -4.29
C GLU A 99 -9.33 -10.86 -5.80
N MET A 100 -9.60 -9.76 -6.48
CA MET A 100 -9.75 -9.74 -7.93
C MET A 100 -8.46 -10.19 -8.65
N ALA A 101 -7.28 -9.87 -8.11
CA ALA A 101 -6.02 -10.37 -8.64
C ALA A 101 -5.87 -11.89 -8.44
N ARG A 102 -6.27 -12.43 -7.28
CA ARG A 102 -6.26 -13.88 -7.01
C ARG A 102 -7.17 -14.63 -7.98
N LEU A 103 -8.41 -14.17 -8.15
CA LEU A 103 -9.38 -14.77 -9.08
C LEU A 103 -8.86 -14.76 -10.53
N ARG A 104 -8.28 -13.64 -10.97
CA ARG A 104 -7.63 -13.54 -12.30
C ARG A 104 -6.50 -14.55 -12.46
N GLN A 105 -5.64 -14.70 -11.45
CA GLN A 105 -4.56 -15.69 -11.49
C GLN A 105 -5.09 -17.13 -11.52
N GLN A 106 -6.10 -17.47 -10.71
CA GLN A 106 -6.71 -18.80 -10.73
C GLN A 106 -7.31 -19.13 -12.09
N LYS A 107 -8.07 -18.21 -12.69
CA LYS A 107 -8.64 -18.38 -14.03
C LYS A 107 -7.56 -18.60 -15.08
N LYS A 108 -6.48 -17.81 -15.04
CA LYS A 108 -5.33 -17.96 -15.96
C LYS A 108 -4.64 -19.31 -15.80
N ARG A 109 -4.47 -19.80 -14.57
CA ARG A 109 -3.86 -21.12 -14.29
C ARG A 109 -4.74 -22.27 -14.78
N ARG A 110 -6.05 -22.19 -14.54
CA ARG A 110 -7.01 -23.20 -15.02
C ARG A 110 -7.01 -23.27 -16.55
N GLY A 111 -7.12 -22.14 -17.23
CA GLY A 111 -7.09 -22.09 -18.69
C GLY A 111 -5.80 -22.69 -19.27
N ARG A 112 -4.63 -22.37 -18.68
CA ARG A 112 -3.36 -23.00 -19.09
C ARG A 112 -3.35 -24.52 -18.93
N ARG A 113 -3.93 -25.04 -17.83
CA ARG A 113 -4.03 -26.48 -17.60
C ARG A 113 -4.95 -27.15 -18.60
N GLU A 114 -6.12 -26.56 -18.89
CA GLU A 114 -7.06 -27.06 -19.89
C GLU A 114 -6.45 -27.07 -21.30
N SER A 115 -5.77 -25.98 -21.71
CA SER A 115 -5.06 -25.94 -22.99
C SER A 115 -3.95 -26.98 -23.10
N ALA A 116 -3.20 -27.20 -22.02
CA ALA A 116 -2.15 -28.22 -21.99
C ALA A 116 -2.71 -29.64 -22.09
N LEU A 117 -3.83 -29.93 -21.42
CA LEU A 117 -4.52 -31.21 -21.52
C LEU A 117 -5.02 -31.46 -22.95
N ARG A 118 -5.69 -30.48 -23.58
CA ARG A 118 -6.14 -30.60 -24.97
C ARG A 118 -4.99 -30.87 -25.95
N ALA A 119 -3.86 -30.18 -25.79
CA ALA A 119 -2.70 -30.39 -26.65
C ALA A 119 -2.08 -31.79 -26.48
N LEU A 120 -2.21 -32.42 -25.30
CA LEU A 120 -1.78 -33.81 -25.07
C LEU A 120 -2.75 -34.81 -25.70
N GLU A 121 -4.06 -34.57 -25.56
CA GLU A 121 -5.10 -35.38 -26.20
C GLU A 121 -4.96 -35.38 -27.73
N GLU A 122 -4.80 -34.18 -28.32
CA GLU A 122 -4.59 -34.02 -29.77
C GLU A 122 -3.30 -34.70 -30.27
N ARG A 123 -2.22 -34.74 -29.46
CA ARG A 123 -1.02 -35.50 -29.82
C ARG A 123 -1.24 -37.01 -29.78
N GLY A 124 -1.92 -37.51 -28.73
CA GLY A 124 -2.20 -38.94 -28.59
C GLY A 124 -3.11 -39.49 -29.69
N GLU A 125 -4.04 -38.69 -30.19
CA GLU A 125 -4.91 -39.06 -31.31
C GLU A 125 -4.17 -39.12 -32.65
N ASN A 126 -3.20 -38.22 -32.88
CA ASN A 126 -2.38 -38.21 -34.10
C ASN A 126 -1.30 -39.31 -34.15
N ASP A 127 -0.90 -39.86 -33.00
CA ASP A 127 0.09 -40.95 -32.90
C ASP A 127 -0.55 -42.36 -32.96
N ALA A 128 -1.87 -42.47 -33.10
CA ALA A 128 -2.55 -43.76 -33.28
C ALA A 128 -2.25 -44.34 -34.68
N PRO A 129 -1.83 -45.61 -34.80
CA PRO A 129 -1.47 -46.20 -36.08
C PRO A 129 -2.70 -46.25 -37.01
N ALA A 130 -2.54 -45.77 -38.24
CA ALA A 130 -3.56 -45.90 -39.27
C ALA A 130 -3.83 -47.40 -39.53
N ALA A 131 -5.08 -47.81 -39.29
CA ALA A 131 -5.56 -49.17 -39.48
C ALA A 131 -5.64 -49.57 -40.96
#